data_AF-A0A9C7LBX5-F1
#
_entry.id   AF-A0A9C7LBX5-F1
#
_cell.length_a   1.000
_cell.length_b   1.000
_cell.length_c   1.000
_cell.angle_alpha   90.00
_cell.angle_beta   90.00
_cell.angle_gamma   90.00
#
_symmetry.space_group_name_H-M   'P 1'
#
loop_
_entity.id
_entity.type
_entity.pdbx_description
1 polymer ?
#
loop_
_entity_poly.entity_id
_entity_poly.type
_entity_poly.pdbx_seq_one_letter_code
_entity_poly.pdbx_strand_id
1 'polypeptide(L)'
;MGTCELCGRENVETTIHHLLPKEMGGTFGATATLCIPCHKQIHALYTNHEIAARLTTIDDLKSDNQLSRFLKWIRKQPSTKIMKIKKSNERKRK
;
A
#
# COMPACT_ATOMS: atom_id res chain seq x y z
N MET A 1 9.42 -8.15 13.91
CA MET A 1 9.59 -6.86 13.23
C MET A 1 10.20 -7.14 11.85
N GLY A 2 9.81 -6.42 10.80
CA GLY A 2 10.25 -6.69 9.43
C GLY A 2 10.49 -5.43 8.59
N THR A 3 10.76 -5.63 7.30
CA THR A 3 11.02 -4.56 6.33
C THR A 3 9.87 -4.46 5.33
N CYS A 4 9.38 -3.24 5.10
CA CYS A 4 8.29 -3.00 4.15
C CYS A 4 8.82 -2.94 2.71
N GLU A 5 8.33 -3.81 1.82
CA GLU A 5 8.80 -3.90 0.42
C GLU A 5 8.45 -2.66 -0.43
N LEU A 6 7.43 -1.90 -0.02
CA LEU A 6 7.01 -0.69 -0.74
C LEU A 6 7.80 0.55 -0.30
N CYS A 7 7.78 0.87 0.99
CA CYS A 7 8.44 2.08 1.50
C CYS A 7 9.91 1.89 1.89
N GLY A 8 10.38 0.65 2.09
CA GLY A 8 11.75 0.33 2.51
C GLY A 8 12.07 0.57 3.98
N ARG A 9 11.08 0.94 4.81
CA ARG A 9 11.31 1.10 6.26
C ARG A 9 11.51 -0.24 6.94
N GLU A 10 12.47 -0.28 7.86
CA GLU A 10 12.82 -1.43 8.68
C GLU A 10 12.20 -1.33 10.08
N ASN A 11 12.25 -2.42 10.83
CA ASN A 11 11.76 -2.51 12.21
C ASN A 11 10.28 -2.09 12.36
N VAL A 12 9.46 -2.44 11.37
CA VAL A 12 8.03 -2.12 11.33
C VAL A 12 7.19 -3.38 11.49
N GLU A 13 5.97 -3.20 12.01
CA GLU A 13 4.92 -4.22 11.90
C GLU A 13 4.43 -4.29 10.46
N THR A 14 4.35 -5.50 9.93
CA THR A 14 4.02 -5.78 8.54
C THR A 14 2.78 -6.64 8.41
N THR A 15 2.17 -6.56 7.25
CA THR A 15 0.95 -7.28 6.86
C THR A 15 1.12 -7.75 5.44
N ILE A 16 0.48 -8.86 5.09
CA ILE A 16 0.47 -9.39 3.72
C ILE A 16 -0.57 -8.61 2.91
N HIS A 17 -0.12 -8.01 1.82
CA HIS A 17 -0.97 -7.38 0.82
C HIS A 17 -0.98 -8.22 -0.45
N HIS A 18 -2.16 -8.47 -1.02
CA HIS A 18 -2.26 -9.18 -2.30
C HIS A 18 -2.19 -8.12 -3.41
N LEU A 19 -1.19 -8.22 -4.29
CA LEU A 19 -0.96 -7.22 -5.31
C LEU A 19 -2.09 -7.19 -6.35
N LEU A 20 -2.65 -8.36 -6.66
CA LEU A 20 -3.99 -8.48 -7.23
C LEU A 20 -4.99 -8.72 -6.08
N PRO A 21 -6.04 -7.91 -5.90
CA PRO A 21 -7.01 -8.13 -4.83
C PRO A 21 -7.66 -9.51 -4.93
N LYS A 22 -7.95 -10.15 -3.79
CA LYS A 22 -8.57 -11.49 -3.75
C LYS A 22 -9.90 -11.55 -4.50
N GLU A 23 -10.72 -10.50 -4.34
CA GLU A 23 -12.01 -10.36 -5.05
C GLU A 23 -11.86 -10.28 -6.58
N MET A 24 -10.66 -9.93 -7.06
CA MET A 24 -10.30 -9.87 -8.49
C MET A 24 -9.52 -11.12 -8.93
N GLY A 25 -9.61 -12.22 -8.19
CA GLY A 25 -8.93 -13.49 -8.51
C GLY A 25 -7.52 -13.63 -7.95
N GLY A 26 -7.04 -12.68 -7.14
CA GLY A 26 -5.67 -12.67 -6.63
C GLY A 26 -5.38 -13.57 -5.42
N THR A 27 -6.29 -14.48 -5.04
CA THR A 27 -6.15 -15.32 -3.83
C THR A 27 -4.85 -16.12 -3.78
N PHE A 28 -4.37 -16.63 -4.91
CA PHE A 28 -3.11 -17.37 -5.05
C PHE A 28 -2.05 -16.56 -5.82
N GLY A 29 -2.29 -15.26 -6.00
CA GLY A 29 -1.42 -14.38 -6.76
C GLY A 29 -0.21 -13.89 -5.96
N ALA A 30 0.57 -13.02 -6.59
CA ALA A 30 1.70 -12.39 -5.95
C ALA A 30 1.26 -11.54 -4.74
N THR A 31 2.01 -11.67 -3.65
CA THR A 31 1.79 -10.91 -2.42
C THR A 31 3.03 -10.10 -2.07
N ALA A 32 2.86 -9.11 -1.21
CA ALA A 32 3.93 -8.29 -0.68
C ALA A 32 3.76 -8.02 0.82
N THR A 33 4.89 -7.97 1.52
CA THR A 33 5.04 -7.65 2.93
C THR A 33 5.10 -6.14 3.11
N LEU A 34 3.98 -5.54 3.52
CA LEU A 34 3.85 -4.10 3.65
C LEU A 34 3.66 -3.69 5.10
N CYS A 35 4.27 -2.59 5.52
CA CYS A 35 3.91 -2.00 6.81
C CYS A 35 2.46 -1.52 6.81
N ILE A 36 1.82 -1.57 7.98
CA ILE A 36 0.42 -1.15 8.17
C ILE A 36 0.08 0.17 7.48
N PRO A 37 0.87 1.26 7.59
CA PRO A 37 0.51 2.50 6.92
C PRO A 37 0.60 2.41 5.40
N CYS A 38 1.54 1.66 4.82
CA CYS A 38 1.57 1.45 3.37
C CYS A 38 0.35 0.68 2.89
N HIS A 39 0.02 -0.41 3.56
CA HIS A 39 -1.15 -1.23 3.22
C HIS A 39 -2.44 -0.39 3.30
N LYS A 40 -2.65 0.33 4.40
CA LYS A 40 -3.81 1.22 4.56
C LYS A 40 -3.85 2.32 3.52
N GLN A 41 -2.70 2.89 3.14
CA GLN A 41 -2.66 3.97 2.15
C GLN A 41 -3.13 3.50 0.77
N ILE A 42 -2.74 2.31 0.32
CA ILE A 42 -3.17 1.75 -0.96
C ILE A 42 -4.71 1.71 -1.03
N HIS A 43 -5.37 1.12 -0.03
CA HIS A 43 -6.84 1.03 0.00
C HIS A 43 -7.54 2.35 0.37
N ALA A 44 -6.81 3.31 0.93
CA ALA A 44 -7.31 4.66 1.16
C ALA A 44 -7.33 5.51 -0.11
N LEU A 45 -6.46 5.20 -1.09
CA LEU A 45 -6.41 5.88 -2.39
C LEU A 45 -7.24 5.17 -3.45
N TYR A 46 -7.17 3.83 -3.49
CA TYR A 46 -7.64 3.05 -4.65
C TYR A 46 -8.68 1.99 -4.30
N THR A 47 -9.58 1.78 -5.25
CA THR A 47 -10.52 0.64 -5.31
C THR A 47 -9.81 -0.65 -5.68
N ASN A 48 -10.42 -1.79 -5.35
CA ASN A 48 -9.89 -3.09 -5.76
C ASN A 48 -9.86 -3.21 -7.30
N HIS A 49 -10.85 -2.63 -7.99
CA HIS A 49 -10.86 -2.55 -9.45
C HIS A 49 -9.69 -1.73 -10.01
N GLU A 50 -9.40 -0.56 -9.43
CA GLU A 50 -8.27 0.28 -9.86
C GLU A 50 -6.93 -0.38 -9.59
N ILE A 51 -6.80 -1.09 -8.46
CA ILE A 51 -5.58 -1.84 -8.15
C ILE A 51 -5.39 -2.95 -9.20
N ALA A 52 -6.43 -3.74 -9.47
CA ALA A 52 -6.37 -4.81 -10.46
C ALA A 52 -6.11 -4.31 -11.89
N ALA A 53 -6.52 -3.09 -12.21
CA ALA A 53 -6.35 -2.52 -13.55
C ALA A 53 -4.92 -2.07 -13.85
N ARG A 54 -4.18 -1.54 -12.86
CA ARG A 54 -2.87 -0.89 -13.13
C ARG A 54 -1.85 -0.89 -11.98
N LEU A 55 -2.13 -1.50 -10.83
CA LEU A 55 -1.26 -1.44 -9.64
C LEU A 55 -0.96 -2.84 -9.07
N THR A 56 -0.77 -3.83 -9.93
CA THR A 56 -0.62 -5.24 -9.56
C THR A 56 0.82 -5.67 -9.29
N THR A 57 1.78 -4.74 -9.29
CA THR A 57 3.17 -5.00 -8.90
C THR A 57 3.69 -3.95 -7.92
N ILE A 58 4.79 -4.27 -7.23
CA ILE A 58 5.47 -3.30 -6.37
C ILE A 58 6.03 -2.12 -7.17
N ASP A 59 6.47 -2.36 -8.40
CA ASP A 59 6.97 -1.28 -9.26
C ASP A 59 5.85 -0.30 -9.63
N ASP A 60 4.69 -0.81 -10.05
CA ASP A 60 3.52 0.03 -10.35
C ASP A 60 3.13 0.91 -9.16
N LEU A 61 3.10 0.31 -7.96
CA LEU A 61 2.80 1.02 -6.71
C LEU A 61 3.85 2.09 -6.36
N LYS A 62 5.12 1.86 -6.69
CA LYS A 62 6.21 2.84 -6.48
C LYS A 62 6.17 3.98 -7.49
N SER A 63 5.81 3.68 -8.73
CA SER A 63 5.76 4.59 -9.86
C SER A 63 4.49 5.46 -9.89
N ASP A 64 3.43 5.05 -9.18
CA ASP A 64 2.19 5.82 -9.07
C ASP A 64 2.38 7.21 -8.39
N ASN A 65 1.79 8.24 -8.98
CA ASN A 65 2.00 9.62 -8.53
C ASN A 65 1.46 9.89 -7.10
N GLN A 66 0.28 9.37 -6.76
CA GLN A 66 -0.32 9.62 -5.45
C GLN A 66 0.42 8.84 -4.37
N LEU A 67 0.78 7.58 -4.64
CA LEU A 67 1.55 6.76 -3.72
C LEU A 67 2.98 7.27 -3.54
N SER A 68 3.69 7.64 -4.60
CA SER A 68 5.09 8.10 -4.51
C SER A 68 5.26 9.31 -3.58
N ARG A 69 4.29 10.25 -3.56
CA ARG A 69 4.27 11.38 -2.62
C ARG A 69 4.16 10.90 -1.18
N PHE A 70 3.26 9.95 -0.91
CA PHE A 70 3.14 9.33 0.40
C PHE A 70 4.41 8.56 0.79
N LEU A 71 5.00 7.79 -0.13
CA LEU A 71 6.21 7.01 0.12
C LEU A 71 7.41 7.90 0.51
N LYS A 72 7.57 9.06 -0.15
CA LYS A 72 8.59 10.06 0.21
C LYS A 72 8.39 10.61 1.63
N TRP A 73 7.14 10.80 2.05
CA TRP A 73 6.83 11.30 3.39
C TRP A 73 6.96 10.23 4.47
N ILE A 74 6.40 9.04 4.26
CA ILE A 74 6.34 7.96 5.27
C ILE A 74 7.74 7.45 5.62
N ARG A 75 8.67 7.44 4.65
CA ARG A 75 10.09 7.09 4.86
C ARG A 75 10.78 7.94 5.93
N LYS A 76 10.31 9.16 6.15
CA LYS A 76 10.86 10.10 7.15
C LYS A 76 10.21 9.93 8.54
N GLN A 77 9.22 9.06 8.67
CA GLN A 77 8.46 8.90 9.91
C GLN A 77 9.02 7.75 10.76
N PRO A 78 8.98 7.86 12.11
CA PRO A 78 9.44 6.80 13.01
C PRO A 78 8.75 5.46 12.72
N SER A 79 9.52 4.37 12.74
CA SER A 79 9.02 3.00 12.53
C SER A 79 8.07 2.53 13.64
N THR A 80 8.24 3.05 14.84
CA THR A 80 7.43 2.75 16.04
C THR A 80 6.04 3.38 16.04
N LYS A 81 5.80 4.38 15.16
CA LYS A 81 4.55 5.14 15.16
C LYS A 81 3.59 4.65 14.07
N ILE A 82 2.45 4.12 14.49
CA ILE A 82 1.34 3.81 13.58
C ILE A 82 0.56 5.10 13.27
N MET A 83 0.60 5.51 11.99
CA MET A 83 -0.08 6.71 11.53
C MET A 83 -1.57 6.45 11.23
N LYS A 84 -2.43 7.42 11.56
CA LYS A 84 -3.84 7.39 11.15
C LYS A 84 -3.94 7.80 9.67
N ILE A 85 -4.47 6.90 8.85
CA ILE A 85 -4.71 7.13 7.43
C ILE A 85 -6.21 7.29 7.18
N LYS A 86 -6.58 8.32 6.43
CA LYS A 86 -7.96 8.60 6.04
C LYS A 86 -8.13 8.29 4.55
N LYS A 87 -9.29 7.72 4.18
CA LYS A 87 -9.67 7.54 2.77
C LYS A 87 -9.67 8.89 2.05
N SER A 88 -9.12 8.93 0.83
CA SER A 88 -9.14 10.13 -0.01
C SER A 88 -10.58 10.50 -0.36
N ASN A 89 -10.82 11.78 -0.67
CA ASN A 89 -12.15 12.23 -1.06
C ASN A 89 -12.60 11.59 -2.37
N GLU A 90 -11.67 11.37 -3.31
CA GLU A 90 -11.94 10.63 -4.54
C GLU A 90 -12.38 9.20 -4.24
N ARG A 91 -11.67 8.51 -3.33
CA ARG A 91 -11.99 7.13 -2.93
C ARG A 91 -13.36 7.00 -2.25
N LYS A 92 -13.84 8.04 -1.56
CA LYS A 92 -15.15 8.04 -0.90
C LYS A 92 -16.32 8.28 -1.85
N ARG A 93 -16.06 8.88 -3.01
CA ARG A 93 -17.07 9.18 -4.03
C ARG A 93 -17.30 8.01 -4.99
N LYS A 94 -16.45 6.98 -4.92
CA LYS A 94 -16.51 5.72 -5.68
C LYS A 94 -16.99 4.62 -4.75
#